data_AF-A0A351ET12-F1
#
_entry.id   AF-A0A351ET12-F1
#
_cell.length_a   1.000
_cell.length_b   1.000
_cell.length_c   1.000
_cell.angle_alpha   90.00
_cell.angle_beta   90.00
_cell.angle_gamma   90.00
#
_symmetry.space_group_name_H-M   'P 1'
#
loop_
_entity.id
_entity.type
_entity.pdbx_description
1 polymer ?
#
loop_
_entity_poly.entity_id
_entity_poly.type
_entity_poly.pdbx_seq_one_letter_code
_entity_poly.pdbx_strand_id
1 'polypeptide(L)' 'MTVRVEAPEQQTLVLLVEDELIIGRECEGPRIGDPQVSRRHLRIRRIGTSVEVADLGSPNGSHLDGVPLK' A
#
# COMPACT_ATOMS: atom_id res chain seq x y z
N MET A 1 -4.60 -3.27 -13.13
CA MET A 1 -4.77 -1.81 -12.94
C MET A 1 -3.52 -1.24 -12.32
N THR A 2 -3.08 -0.05 -12.71
CA THR A 2 -1.84 0.53 -12.19
C THR A 2 -2.13 1.45 -11.01
N VAL A 3 -1.40 1.28 -9.89
CA VAL A 3 -1.47 2.15 -8.71
C VAL A 3 -0.08 2.70 -8.41
N ARG A 4 0.00 4.00 -8.11
CA ARG A 4 1.22 4.65 -7.63
C ARG A 4 1.21 4.64 -6.10
N VAL A 5 2.29 4.17 -5.50
CA VAL A 5 2.46 4.11 -4.05
C VAL A 5 3.65 4.99 -3.68
N GLU A 6 3.39 5.99 -2.86
CA GLU A 6 4.41 6.85 -2.27
C GLU A 6 4.76 6.29 -0.89
N ALA A 7 6.02 5.91 -0.72
CA ALA A 7 6.57 5.36 0.50
C ALA A 7 7.53 6.38 1.16
N PRO A 8 7.93 6.15 2.42
CA PRO A 8 8.97 6.94 3.06
C PRO A 8 10.27 7.04 2.25
N GLU A 9 11.14 7.98 2.63
CA GLU A 9 12.43 8.26 1.96
C GLU A 9 12.31 8.54 0.45
N GLN A 10 11.18 9.12 0.03
CA GLN A 10 10.88 9.47 -1.37
C GLN A 10 10.82 8.27 -2.32
N GLN A 11 10.67 7.05 -1.80
CA GLN A 11 10.51 5.87 -2.64
C GLN A 11 9.12 5.87 -3.29
N THR A 12 9.06 5.94 -4.62
CA THR A 12 7.81 5.81 -5.38
C THR A 12 7.79 4.47 -6.12
N LEU A 13 6.74 3.69 -5.92
CA LEU A 13 6.49 2.43 -6.61
C LEU A 13 5.32 2.60 -7.58
N VAL A 14 5.40 1.98 -8.76
CA VAL A 14 4.29 1.85 -9.69
C VAL A 14 3.96 0.37 -9.80
N LEU A 15 2.79 0.00 -9.31
CA LEU A 15 2.41 -1.40 -9.11
C LEU A 15 1.27 -1.76 -10.07
N LEU A 16 1.42 -2.89 -10.75
CA LEU A 16 0.31 -3.52 -11.46
C LEU A 16 -0.46 -4.41 -10.48
N VAL A 17 -1.70 -4.03 -10.19
CA VAL A 17 -2.63 -4.80 -9.36
C VAL A 17 -3.47 -5.70 -10.26
N GLU A 18 -3.23 -7.01 -10.17
CA GLU A 18 -4.02 -8.03 -10.88
C GLU A 18 -5.23 -8.46 -10.05
N ASP A 19 -4.98 -8.93 -8.81
CA ASP A 19 -6.01 -9.29 -7.84
C ASP A 19 -5.82 -8.55 -6.51
N GLU A 20 -4.99 -9.07 -5.60
CA GLU A 20 -4.70 -8.46 -4.31
C GLU A 20 -3.19 -8.33 -4.10
N LEU A 21 -2.76 -7.21 -3.52
CA LEU A 21 -1.40 -6.97 -3.10
C LEU A 21 -1.37 -6.49 -1.65
N ILE A 22 -0.51 -7.12 -0.85
CA ILE A 22 -0.12 -6.62 0.47
C ILE A 22 1.20 -5.88 0.33
N ILE A 23 1.25 -4.67 0.85
CA ILE A 23 2.43 -3.82 0.90
C ILE A 23 2.81 -3.63 2.36
N GLY A 24 4.10 -3.68 2.64
CA GLY A 24 4.63 -3.50 3.98
C GLY A 24 6.12 -3.75 4.03
N ARG A 25 6.70 -3.71 5.23
CA ARG A 25 8.12 -3.97 5.45
C ARG A 25 8.49 -5.45 5.31
N GLU A 26 7.56 -6.33 5.68
CA GLU A 26 7.74 -7.78 5.76
C GLU A 26 6.45 -8.48 5.33
N CYS A 27 6.23 -8.60 4.02
CA CYS A 27 5.05 -9.21 3.42
C CYS A 27 5.37 -9.98 2.13
N GLU A 28 4.36 -10.69 1.59
CA GLU A 28 4.46 -11.46 0.35
C GLU A 28 4.58 -10.57 -0.90
N GLY A 29 3.91 -9.42 -0.89
CA GLY A 29 3.94 -8.45 -1.98
C GLY A 29 5.13 -7.48 -1.92
N PRO A 30 4.97 -6.26 -2.47
CA PRO A 30 6.04 -5.25 -2.49
C PRO A 30 6.52 -4.89 -1.09
N ARG A 31 7.82 -5.07 -0.86
CA ARG A 31 8.47 -4.77 0.42
C ARG A 31 9.08 -3.37 0.43
N ILE A 32 8.72 -2.58 1.43
CA ILE A 32 9.30 -1.25 1.70
C ILE A 32 10.13 -1.38 2.98
N GLY A 33 11.46 -1.41 2.85
CA GLY A 33 12.41 -1.70 3.93
C GLY A 33 12.55 -0.63 5.01
N ASP A 34 11.56 0.23 5.19
CA ASP A 34 11.59 1.34 6.14
C ASP A 34 10.96 0.92 7.49
N PRO A 35 11.58 1.23 8.64
CA PRO A 35 11.06 0.87 9.95
C PRO A 35 9.74 1.55 10.34
N GLN A 36 9.38 2.67 9.71
CA GLN A 36 8.09 3.36 9.86
C GLN A 36 6.96 2.64 9.12
N VAL A 37 7.30 1.74 8.18
CA VAL A 37 6.31 0.91 7.50
C VAL A 37 6.07 -0.37 8.31
N SER A 38 4.80 -0.71 8.48
CA SER A 38 4.39 -1.90 9.20
C SER A 38 4.72 -3.16 8.39
N ARG A 39 4.93 -4.29 9.07
CA ARG A 39 5.20 -5.58 8.40
C ARG A 39 4.20 -5.88 7.30
N ARG A 40 2.91 -5.76 7.62
CA ARG A 40 1.79 -5.68 6.68
C ARG A 40 1.11 -4.34 6.95
N HIS A 41 1.20 -3.41 6.02
CA HIS A 41 0.80 -2.01 6.25
C HIS A 41 -0.48 -1.65 5.50
N LEU A 42 -0.54 -2.01 4.22
CA LEU A 42 -1.62 -1.62 3.33
C LEU A 42 -1.99 -2.78 2.41
N ARG A 43 -3.27 -2.94 2.13
CA ARG A 43 -3.83 -3.88 1.16
C ARG A 43 -4.43 -3.10 0.01
N ILE A 44 -4.11 -3.52 -1.21
CA ILE A 44 -4.75 -3.04 -2.43
C ILE A 44 -5.41 -4.24 -3.10
N ARG A 45 -6.71 -4.17 -3.32
CA ARG A 45 -7.47 -5.23 -3.98
C ARG A 45 -8.21 -4.67 -5.18
N ARG A 46 -8.08 -5.32 -6.33
CA ARG A 46 -8.88 -5.01 -7.52
C ARG A 46 -10.31 -5.49 -7.32
N ILE A 47 -11.27 -4.62 -7.62
CA ILE A 47 -12.70 -4.91 -7.64
C ILE A 47 -13.24 -4.44 -9.00
N GLY A 48 -13.31 -5.38 -9.96
CA GLY A 48 -13.70 -5.08 -11.34
C GLY A 48 -12.73 -4.10 -12.03
N THR A 49 -13.22 -2.89 -12.30
CA THR A 49 -12.46 -1.77 -12.89
C THR A 49 -11.92 -0.78 -11.86
N SER A 50 -12.17 -1.01 -10.56
CA SER A 50 -11.71 -0.16 -9.46
C SER A 50 -10.76 -0.91 -8.52
N VAL A 51 -10.07 -0.18 -7.65
CA VAL A 51 -9.28 -0.74 -6.55
C VAL A 51 -9.89 -0.30 -5.24
N GLU A 52 -9.91 -1.22 -4.30
CA GLU A 52 -10.12 -0.97 -2.89
C GLU A 52 -8.75 -0.89 -2.22
N VAL A 53 -8.54 0.16 -1.44
CA VAL A 53 -7.33 0.35 -0.64
C VAL A 53 -7.73 0.33 0.82
N ALA A 54 -7.04 -0.47 1.63
CA ALA A 54 -7.29 -0.59 3.06
C ALA A 54 -5.98 -0.52 3.84
N ASP A 55 -5.92 0.36 4.84
CA ASP A 55 -4.89 0.32 5.87
C ASP A 55 -5.11 -0.91 6.76
N LEU A 56 -4.04 -1.59 7.16
CA LEU A 56 -4.09 -2.83 7.95
C LEU A 56 -3.81 -2.59 9.44
N GLY A 57 -4.16 -1.41 9.95
CA GLY A 57 -3.89 -1.02 11.33
C GLY A 57 -2.46 -0.55 11.52
N SER A 58 -1.93 0.19 10.56
CA SER A 58 -0.59 0.72 10.64
C SER A 58 -0.48 1.83 11.70
N PRO A 59 0.60 1.90 12.49
CA PRO A 59 0.75 2.94 13.51
C PRO A 59 0.85 4.36 12.95
N ASN A 60 1.41 4.50 11.75
CA ASN A 60 1.63 5.79 11.10
C ASN A 60 0.48 6.18 10.15
N GLY A 61 -0.47 5.28 9.94
CA GLY A 61 -1.59 5.45 9.02
C GLY A 61 -1.17 5.39 7.55
N SER A 62 -2.18 5.35 6.68
CA SER A 62 -2.04 5.41 5.23
C SER A 62 -2.93 6.50 4.67
N HIS A 63 -2.54 7.06 3.52
CA HIS A 63 -3.32 8.09 2.82
C HIS A 63 -3.64 7.60 1.40
N LEU A 64 -4.86 7.85 0.94
CA LEU A 64 -5.28 7.65 -0.45
C LEU A 64 -5.52 9.02 -1.08
N ASP A 65 -4.73 9.35 -2.11
CA ASP A 65 -4.77 10.65 -2.80
C ASP A 65 -4.71 11.86 -1.85
N GLY A 66 -3.89 11.76 -0.81
CA GLY A 66 -3.71 12.79 0.22
C GLY A 66 -4.75 12.79 1.34
N VAL A 67 -5.77 11.93 1.27
CA VAL A 67 -6.80 11.80 2.30
C VAL A 67 -6.49 10.61 3.22
N PRO A 68 -6.47 10.79 4.56
CA PRO A 68 -6.25 9.68 5.49
C PRO A 68 -7.28 8.56 5.31
N LEU A 69 -6.81 7.32 5.27
CA LEU A 69 -7.65 6.13 5.34
C LEU A 69 -8.08 5.93 6.81
N LYS A 70 -9.39 5.87 7.05
CA LYS A 70 -9.98 5.60 8.37
C LYS A 70 -10.04 4.10 8.67
#